data_AF-A0A953W0J5-F1
#
_entry.id   AF-A0A953W0J5-F1
#
_cell.length_a   1.000
_cell.length_b   1.000
_cell.length_c   1.000
_cell.angle_alpha   90.00
_cell.angle_beta   90.00
_cell.angle_gamma   90.00
#
_symmetry.space_group_name_H-M   'P 1'
#
loop_
_entity.id
_entity.type
_entity.pdbx_description
1 polymer ?
#
loop_
_entity_poly.entity_id
_entity_poly.type
_entity_poly.pdbx_seq_one_letter_code
_entity_poly.pdbx_strand_id
1 'polypeptide(L)'
;ADGLKTGHTQEAGYGLVGSARQGTRRIVFVVSGLPSVTSRAEESERIVNWAFRQFAESDLAKEGDRIADAPVWMGNVQQIGLVAPKDLKVLTAAVDRDQISTEVVFQGPIQAPIAKGQEVAELVITRLGLPDAHLPLVSDRDVSFGGFLPRLRSAGSVLLSQVVGQAKGLF
;
A
#
# COMPACT_ATOMS: atom_id res chain seq x y z
N ALA A 1 28.73 10.61 1.15
CA ALA A 1 28.19 10.21 -0.16
C ALA A 1 28.98 9.00 -0.62
N ASP A 2 28.31 7.96 -1.11
CA ASP A 2 28.95 6.70 -1.55
C ASP A 2 29.11 6.60 -3.08
N GLY A 3 28.65 7.62 -3.84
CA GLY A 3 29.10 8.00 -5.18
C GLY A 3 29.00 6.95 -6.31
N LEU A 4 28.30 7.27 -7.42
CA LEU A 4 28.17 6.32 -8.54
C LEU A 4 29.12 6.62 -9.71
N LYS A 5 29.17 7.86 -10.24
CA LYS A 5 30.02 8.19 -11.40
C LYS A 5 30.20 9.70 -11.63
N THR A 6 31.41 10.14 -11.97
CA THR A 6 31.69 11.48 -12.53
C THR A 6 31.79 11.46 -14.06
N GLY A 7 31.44 12.57 -14.71
CA GLY A 7 31.61 12.78 -16.15
C GLY A 7 32.06 14.20 -16.48
N HIS A 8 32.83 14.37 -17.57
CA HIS A 8 33.23 15.67 -18.07
C HIS A 8 33.55 15.62 -19.57
N THR A 9 33.03 16.60 -20.31
CA THR A 9 33.50 17.00 -21.65
C THR A 9 33.48 18.53 -21.74
N GLN A 10 34.19 19.11 -22.72
CA GLN A 10 34.16 20.57 -22.92
C GLN A 10 32.74 21.08 -23.21
N GLU A 11 31.97 20.31 -23.98
CA GLU A 11 30.60 20.65 -24.37
C GLU A 11 29.58 20.45 -23.23
N ALA A 12 29.72 19.39 -22.43
CA ALA A 12 28.75 19.02 -21.39
C ALA A 12 29.07 19.59 -20.00
N GLY A 13 30.20 20.28 -19.83
CA GLY A 13 30.68 20.75 -18.53
C GLY A 13 31.01 19.60 -17.58
N TYR A 14 30.94 19.85 -16.27
CA TYR A 14 31.22 18.86 -15.22
C TYR A 14 29.92 18.28 -14.67
N GLY A 15 29.85 16.96 -14.58
CA GLY A 15 28.68 16.24 -14.05
C GLY A 15 29.01 15.16 -13.04
N LEU A 16 27.99 14.79 -12.25
CA LEU A 16 28.02 13.75 -11.23
C LEU A 16 26.66 13.03 -11.16
N VAL A 17 26.71 11.71 -11.15
CA VAL A 17 25.64 10.86 -10.62
C VAL A 17 26.06 10.44 -9.20
N GLY A 18 25.35 10.98 -8.22
CA GLY A 18 25.68 10.85 -6.81
C GLY A 18 24.64 10.03 -6.04
N SER A 19 25.09 9.39 -4.97
CA SER A 19 24.19 8.87 -3.94
C SER A 19 24.71 9.21 -2.55
N ALA A 20 23.78 9.46 -1.64
CA ALA A 20 24.05 9.70 -0.23
C ALA A 20 23.00 8.98 0.60
N ARG A 21 23.41 8.42 1.74
CA ARG A 21 22.54 7.71 2.67
C ARG A 21 22.66 8.31 4.07
N GLN A 22 21.52 8.50 4.73
CA GLN A 22 21.43 8.88 6.13
C GLN A 22 20.39 7.97 6.80
N GLY A 23 20.84 7.10 7.71
CA GLY A 23 19.98 6.06 8.30
C GLY A 23 19.43 5.08 7.25
N THR A 24 18.11 4.93 7.18
CA THR A 24 17.41 4.09 6.19
C THR A 24 17.21 4.79 4.85
N ARG A 25 17.29 6.13 4.81
CA ARG A 25 16.96 6.93 3.64
C ARG A 25 18.15 7.09 2.72
N ARG A 26 17.95 6.83 1.42
CA ARG A 26 18.93 7.04 0.34
C ARG A 26 18.42 8.08 -0.64
N ILE A 27 19.31 8.98 -1.04
CA ILE A 27 19.07 9.97 -2.08
C ILE A 27 19.96 9.60 -3.27
N VAL A 28 19.40 9.68 -4.48
CA VAL A 28 20.12 9.54 -5.74
C VAL A 28 19.85 10.81 -6.54
N PHE A 29 20.91 11.43 -7.06
CA PHE A 29 20.79 12.68 -7.80
C PHE A 29 21.74 12.70 -8.99
N VAL A 30 21.39 13.50 -9.98
CA VAL A 30 22.19 13.74 -11.18
C VAL A 30 22.34 15.25 -11.34
N VAL A 31 23.58 15.69 -11.50
CA VAL A 31 23.91 17.08 -11.85
C VAL A 31 24.87 17.08 -13.04
N SER A 32 24.71 18.02 -13.96
CA SER A 32 25.51 18.15 -15.17
C SER A 32 25.66 19.63 -15.55
N GLY A 33 26.58 19.95 -16.45
CA GLY A 33 26.73 21.32 -16.97
C GLY A 33 27.44 22.30 -16.04
N LEU A 34 28.11 21.84 -14.98
CA LEU A 34 28.78 22.73 -14.04
C LEU A 34 30.11 23.25 -14.61
N PRO A 35 30.56 24.47 -14.24
CA PRO A 35 31.70 25.11 -14.88
C PRO A 35 33.06 24.58 -14.39
N SER A 36 33.11 23.92 -13.23
CA SER A 36 34.35 23.43 -12.64
C SER A 36 34.15 22.19 -11.76
N VAL A 37 35.25 21.51 -11.46
CA VAL A 37 35.29 20.42 -10.47
C VAL A 37 34.86 20.91 -9.08
N THR A 38 35.26 22.12 -8.69
CA THR A 38 34.90 22.72 -7.40
C THR A 38 33.40 22.99 -7.33
N SER A 39 32.83 23.63 -8.35
CA SER A 39 31.38 23.85 -8.44
C SER A 39 30.60 22.54 -8.43
N ARG A 40 31.13 21.48 -9.05
CA ARG A 40 30.55 20.14 -8.96
C ARG A 40 30.51 19.60 -7.54
N ALA A 41 31.59 19.75 -6.77
CA ALA A 41 31.61 19.30 -5.39
C ALA A 41 30.62 20.12 -4.53
N GLU A 42 30.67 21.44 -4.62
CA GLU A 42 29.83 22.36 -3.84
C GLU A 42 28.33 22.16 -4.11
N GLU A 43 27.94 22.06 -5.39
CA GLU A 43 26.51 21.91 -5.75
C GLU A 43 25.99 20.52 -5.38
N SER A 44 26.82 19.49 -5.49
CA SER A 44 26.45 18.14 -5.06
C SER A 44 26.20 18.09 -3.55
N GLU A 45 27.06 18.74 -2.76
CA GLU A 45 26.87 18.84 -1.31
C GLU A 45 25.60 19.62 -0.96
N ARG A 46 25.36 20.74 -1.67
CA ARG A 46 24.17 21.56 -1.50
C ARG A 46 22.88 20.78 -1.76
N ILE A 47 22.81 20.02 -2.86
CA ILE A 47 21.67 19.17 -3.21
C ILE A 47 21.42 18.13 -2.11
N VAL A 48 22.47 17.46 -1.64
CA VAL A 48 22.35 16.44 -0.57
C VAL A 48 21.82 17.07 0.71
N ASN A 49 22.40 18.18 1.15
CA ASN A 49 22.00 18.89 2.36
C ASN A 49 20.57 19.44 2.27
N TRP A 50 20.19 19.99 1.12
CA TRP A 50 18.83 20.46 0.86
C TRP A 50 17.83 19.30 0.91
N ALA A 51 18.12 18.19 0.22
CA ALA A 51 17.19 17.08 0.11
C ALA A 51 16.96 16.36 1.45
N PHE A 52 17.97 16.24 2.32
CA PHE A 52 17.79 15.71 3.67
C PHE A 52 17.05 16.68 4.60
N ARG A 53 17.22 17.99 4.42
CA ARG A 53 16.55 19.00 5.26
C ARG A 53 15.09 19.22 4.87
N GLN A 54 14.80 19.28 3.58
CA GLN A 54 13.51 19.73 3.07
C GLN A 54 12.49 18.59 2.94
N PHE A 55 12.93 17.34 3.00
CA PHE A 55 12.03 16.19 2.90
C PHE A 55 12.27 15.21 4.03
N ALA A 56 11.21 14.56 4.46
CA ALA A 56 11.25 13.48 5.44
C ALA A 56 10.48 12.26 4.90
N GLU A 57 10.87 11.06 5.30
CA GLU A 57 10.06 9.86 5.11
C GLU A 57 9.07 9.77 6.28
N SER A 58 7.79 9.58 5.96
CA SER A 58 6.73 9.29 6.93
C SER A 58 6.18 7.90 6.71
N ASP A 59 6.01 7.15 7.80
CA ASP A 59 5.33 5.86 7.79
C ASP A 59 3.82 6.13 7.69
N LEU A 60 3.19 5.70 6.60
CA LEU A 60 1.75 5.90 6.38
C LEU A 60 0.94 4.66 6.77
N ALA A 61 1.48 3.47 6.50
CA ALA A 61 0.91 2.19 6.89
C ALA A 61 2.01 1.16 7.09
N LYS A 62 1.79 0.20 7.99
CA LYS A 62 2.61 -0.99 8.17
C LYS A 62 1.90 -2.23 7.63
N GLU A 63 2.67 -3.24 7.28
CA GLU A 63 2.12 -4.54 6.91
C GLU A 63 1.13 -5.05 7.99
N GLY A 64 -0.08 -5.41 7.56
CA GLY A 64 -1.14 -5.90 8.43
C GLY A 64 -2.00 -4.81 9.07
N ASP A 65 -1.67 -3.52 8.92
CA ASP A 65 -2.52 -2.43 9.39
C ASP A 65 -3.87 -2.49 8.69
N ARG A 66 -4.95 -2.43 9.47
CA ARG A 66 -6.32 -2.30 8.97
C ARG A 66 -6.57 -0.84 8.62
N ILE A 67 -6.72 -0.56 7.33
CA ILE A 67 -6.86 0.79 6.77
C ILE A 67 -8.32 1.22 6.73
N ALA A 68 -9.21 0.33 6.31
CA ALA A 68 -10.64 0.59 6.19
C ALA A 68 -11.45 -0.71 6.24
N ASP A 69 -12.77 -0.59 6.21
CA ASP A 69 -13.72 -1.70 6.08
C ASP A 69 -14.48 -1.58 4.77
N ALA A 70 -14.76 -2.73 4.14
CA ALA A 70 -15.54 -2.78 2.90
C ALA A 70 -16.72 -3.75 3.02
N PRO A 71 -17.91 -3.36 2.52
CA PRO A 71 -19.09 -4.22 2.54
C PRO A 71 -18.94 -5.39 1.56
N VAL A 72 -19.47 -6.54 1.97
CA VAL A 72 -19.41 -7.79 1.24
C VAL A 72 -20.80 -8.20 0.76
N TRP A 73 -20.90 -8.59 -0.50
CA TRP A 73 -22.11 -9.13 -1.11
C TRP A 73 -22.09 -10.65 -1.19
N MET A 74 -23.22 -11.28 -0.84
CA MET A 74 -23.39 -12.74 -0.80
C MET A 74 -22.32 -13.49 0.01
N GLY A 75 -21.68 -12.83 0.98
CA GLY A 75 -20.71 -13.45 1.88
C GLY A 75 -21.35 -14.11 3.10
N ASN A 76 -20.60 -14.98 3.75
CA ASN A 76 -20.89 -15.48 5.10
C ASN A 76 -20.68 -14.40 6.18
N VAL A 77 -20.09 -13.26 5.81
CA VAL A 77 -19.94 -12.03 6.60
C VAL A 77 -20.45 -10.83 5.81
N GLN A 78 -20.78 -9.74 6.51
CA GLN A 78 -21.31 -8.51 5.90
C GLN A 78 -20.21 -7.51 5.49
N GLN A 79 -19.02 -7.62 6.07
CA GLN A 79 -17.89 -6.73 5.81
C GLN A 79 -16.56 -7.46 6.02
N ILE A 80 -15.53 -6.99 5.34
CA ILE A 80 -14.12 -7.38 5.55
C ILE A 80 -13.26 -6.18 5.89
N GLY A 81 -12.15 -6.44 6.58
CA GLY A 81 -11.10 -5.43 6.75
C GLY A 81 -10.24 -5.36 5.50
N LEU A 82 -9.93 -4.14 5.09
CA LEU A 82 -8.94 -3.83 4.07
C LEU A 82 -7.61 -3.56 4.77
N VAL A 83 -6.62 -4.40 4.51
CA VAL A 83 -5.31 -4.35 5.17
C VAL A 83 -4.20 -4.00 4.21
N ALA A 84 -3.19 -3.30 4.70
CA ALA A 84 -1.98 -3.04 3.96
C ALA A 84 -1.15 -4.34 3.82
N PRO A 85 -0.83 -4.80 2.60
CA PRO A 85 -0.06 -6.03 2.39
C PRO A 85 1.45 -5.84 2.63
N LYS A 86 1.91 -4.59 2.81
CA LYS A 86 3.30 -4.23 3.04
C LYS A 86 3.41 -2.86 3.70
N ASP A 87 4.57 -2.58 4.27
CA ASP A 87 4.93 -1.24 4.74
C ASP A 87 4.86 -0.21 3.61
N LEU A 88 4.28 0.94 3.92
CA LEU A 88 4.21 2.09 3.03
C LEU A 88 4.85 3.30 3.71
N LYS A 89 5.97 3.72 3.13
CA LYS A 89 6.66 4.96 3.46
C LYS A 89 6.46 5.95 2.33
N VAL A 90 6.11 7.18 2.66
CA VAL A 90 5.98 8.27 1.70
C VAL A 90 6.99 9.37 2.00
N LEU A 91 7.60 9.90 0.94
CA LEU A 91 8.45 11.08 1.04
C LEU A 91 7.55 12.32 1.02
N THR A 92 7.74 13.20 2.01
CA THR A 92 6.92 14.40 2.21
C THR A 92 7.82 15.60 2.42
N ALA A 93 7.38 16.78 1.97
CA ALA A 93 8.08 18.01 2.31
C ALA A 93 7.98 18.27 3.83
N ALA A 94 9.05 18.80 4.43
CA ALA A 94 9.14 19.05 5.86
C ALA A 94 8.12 20.11 6.33
N VAL A 95 7.71 21.01 5.43
CA VAL A 95 6.85 22.17 5.71
C VAL A 95 5.36 21.89 5.47
N ASP A 96 5.03 20.85 4.68
CA ASP A 96 3.67 20.59 4.17
C ASP A 96 3.10 19.24 4.63
N ARG A 97 3.36 18.83 5.88
CA ARG A 97 2.85 17.56 6.42
C ARG A 97 1.32 17.47 6.39
N ASP A 98 0.63 18.61 6.49
CA ASP A 98 -0.83 18.70 6.51
C ASP A 98 -1.48 18.63 5.12
N GLN A 99 -0.69 18.47 4.05
CA GLN A 99 -1.17 18.42 2.65
C GLN A 99 -1.22 17.00 2.06
N ILE A 100 -1.23 15.97 2.91
CA ILE A 100 -1.38 14.58 2.48
C ILE A 100 -2.83 14.17 2.66
N SER A 101 -3.49 13.83 1.56
CA SER A 101 -4.84 13.25 1.58
C SER A 101 -4.75 11.77 1.23
N THR A 102 -5.56 10.95 1.91
CA THR A 102 -5.65 9.51 1.66
C THR A 102 -7.09 9.11 1.45
N GLU A 103 -7.36 8.38 0.38
CA GLU A 103 -8.68 7.86 0.04
C GLU A 103 -8.62 6.37 -0.25
N VAL A 104 -9.60 5.61 0.20
CA VAL A 104 -9.72 4.19 -0.12
C VAL A 104 -10.76 4.02 -1.23
N VAL A 105 -10.33 3.50 -2.37
CA VAL A 105 -11.14 3.31 -3.57
C VAL A 105 -11.37 1.82 -3.80
N PHE A 106 -12.64 1.42 -3.94
CA PHE A 106 -13.01 0.04 -4.29
C PHE A 106 -14.34 0.00 -5.04
N GLN A 107 -14.56 -1.08 -5.78
CA GLN A 107 -15.80 -1.33 -6.50
C GLN A 107 -16.74 -2.14 -5.60
N GLY A 108 -17.66 -1.44 -4.92
CA GLY A 108 -18.52 -2.03 -3.90
C GLY A 108 -19.94 -2.37 -4.38
N PRO A 109 -20.61 -3.31 -3.69
CA PRO A 109 -20.09 -4.20 -2.63
C PRO A 109 -19.23 -5.35 -3.19
N ILE A 110 -18.23 -5.80 -2.42
CA ILE A 110 -17.28 -6.83 -2.86
C ILE A 110 -17.96 -8.20 -2.88
N GLN A 111 -18.03 -8.84 -4.04
CA GLN A 111 -18.72 -10.12 -4.22
C GLN A 111 -17.90 -11.29 -3.64
N ALA A 112 -18.54 -12.12 -2.82
CA ALA A 112 -17.97 -13.40 -2.38
C ALA A 112 -17.88 -14.44 -3.53
N PRO A 113 -16.93 -15.39 -3.49
CA PRO A 113 -15.95 -15.63 -2.42
C PRO A 113 -14.75 -14.69 -2.51
N ILE A 114 -14.16 -14.38 -1.36
CA ILE A 114 -12.96 -13.53 -1.24
C ILE A 114 -11.89 -14.34 -0.50
N ALA A 115 -10.69 -14.46 -1.04
CA ALA A 115 -9.58 -15.09 -0.33
C ALA A 115 -8.89 -14.08 0.61
N LYS A 116 -8.37 -14.54 1.74
CA LYS A 116 -7.45 -13.73 2.55
C LYS A 116 -6.25 -13.31 1.70
N GLY A 117 -5.89 -12.03 1.76
CA GLY A 117 -4.79 -11.49 0.94
C GLY A 117 -5.18 -11.19 -0.51
N GLN A 118 -6.44 -11.40 -0.92
CA GLN A 118 -6.93 -10.96 -2.22
C GLN A 118 -7.01 -9.43 -2.25
N GLU A 119 -6.43 -8.82 -3.27
CA GLU A 119 -6.56 -7.40 -3.57
C GLU A 119 -8.00 -7.07 -3.97
N VAL A 120 -8.62 -6.13 -3.27
CA VAL A 120 -10.03 -5.78 -3.45
C VAL A 120 -10.30 -4.27 -3.39
N ALA A 121 -9.29 -3.48 -3.02
CA ALA A 121 -9.36 -2.04 -2.88
C ALA A 121 -7.97 -1.42 -3.10
N GLU A 122 -7.92 -0.11 -3.22
CA GLU A 122 -6.69 0.65 -3.37
C GLU A 122 -6.71 1.86 -2.43
N LEU A 123 -5.59 2.10 -1.74
CA LEU A 123 -5.33 3.34 -1.02
C LEU A 123 -4.64 4.33 -1.96
N VAL A 124 -5.32 5.42 -2.28
CA VAL A 124 -4.83 6.53 -3.09
C VAL A 124 -4.31 7.62 -2.17
N ILE A 125 -3.09 8.08 -2.42
CA ILE A 125 -2.38 9.05 -1.58
C ILE A 125 -1.99 10.25 -2.42
N THR A 126 -2.69 11.34 -2.20
CA THR A 126 -2.50 12.59 -2.93
C THR A 126 -1.60 13.54 -2.15
N ARG A 127 -0.64 14.13 -2.86
CA ARG A 127 0.36 15.07 -2.32
C ARG A 127 0.51 16.23 -3.29
N LEU A 128 0.64 17.45 -2.76
CA LEU A 128 0.73 18.65 -3.60
C LEU A 128 1.93 18.58 -4.57
N GLY A 129 1.65 18.73 -5.87
CA GLY A 129 2.68 18.82 -6.92
C GLY A 129 3.41 17.51 -7.23
N LEU A 130 2.99 16.38 -6.66
CA LEU A 130 3.51 15.06 -6.95
C LEU A 130 2.41 14.15 -7.51
N PRO A 131 2.76 13.17 -8.35
CA PRO A 131 1.82 12.12 -8.74
C PRO A 131 1.28 11.38 -7.52
N ASP A 132 0.02 10.93 -7.64
CA ASP A 132 -0.62 10.10 -6.63
C ASP A 132 0.19 8.80 -6.42
N ALA A 133 0.30 8.40 -5.15
CA ALA A 133 0.82 7.09 -4.81
C ALA A 133 -0.36 6.14 -4.57
N HIS A 134 -0.17 4.90 -5.00
CA HIS A 134 -1.19 3.86 -4.93
C HIS A 134 -0.65 2.68 -4.13
N LEU A 135 -1.44 2.19 -3.18
CA LEU A 135 -1.16 0.97 -2.45
C LEU A 135 -2.36 0.03 -2.54
N PRO A 136 -2.23 -1.16 -3.16
CA PRO A 136 -3.30 -2.15 -3.14
C PRO A 136 -3.58 -2.60 -1.70
N LEU A 137 -4.86 -2.68 -1.35
CA LEU A 137 -5.34 -3.18 -0.07
C LEU A 137 -5.98 -4.55 -0.27
N VAL A 138 -5.70 -5.44 0.69
CA VAL A 138 -6.09 -6.84 0.61
C VAL A 138 -7.10 -7.22 1.70
N SER A 139 -7.85 -8.30 1.47
CA SER A 139 -8.79 -8.82 2.47
C SER A 139 -8.07 -9.38 3.70
N ASP A 140 -8.57 -9.04 4.90
CA ASP A 140 -8.07 -9.55 6.18
C ASP A 140 -8.36 -11.05 6.42
N ARG A 141 -9.33 -11.62 5.69
CA ARG A 141 -9.82 -13.00 5.89
C ARG A 141 -10.41 -13.63 4.63
N ASP A 142 -10.63 -14.94 4.71
CA ASP A 142 -11.43 -15.68 3.74
C ASP A 142 -12.93 -15.46 3.98
N VAL A 143 -13.65 -15.23 2.88
CA VAL A 143 -15.10 -15.09 2.83
C VAL A 143 -15.64 -16.12 1.85
N SER A 144 -16.46 -17.03 2.37
CA SER A 144 -17.22 -17.96 1.54
C SER A 144 -18.62 -17.40 1.25
N PHE A 145 -19.34 -18.01 0.31
CA PHE A 145 -20.74 -17.65 0.07
C PHE A 145 -21.59 -17.74 1.34
N GLY A 146 -22.47 -16.75 1.51
CA GLY A 146 -23.51 -16.72 2.53
C GLY A 146 -24.58 -17.78 2.24
N GLY A 147 -25.21 -18.28 3.29
CA GLY A 147 -26.35 -19.21 3.17
C GLY A 147 -25.98 -20.69 2.94
N PHE A 148 -24.72 -21.05 2.65
CA PHE A 148 -24.31 -22.46 2.55
C PHE A 148 -24.47 -23.21 3.89
N LEU A 149 -23.92 -22.67 4.98
CA LEU A 149 -24.01 -23.26 6.32
C LEU A 149 -25.44 -23.35 6.88
N PRO A 150 -26.26 -22.27 6.82
CA PRO A 150 -27.67 -22.34 7.19
C PRO A 150 -28.43 -23.41 6.40
N ARG A 151 -28.24 -23.49 5.07
CA ARG A 151 -28.92 -24.48 4.22
C ARG A 151 -28.52 -25.92 4.56
N LEU A 152 -27.25 -26.17 4.83
CA LEU A 152 -26.75 -27.50 5.19
C LEU A 152 -27.29 -27.96 6.56
N ARG A 153 -27.36 -27.05 7.54
CA ARG A 153 -27.98 -27.31 8.85
C ARG A 153 -29.48 -27.58 8.72
N SER A 154 -30.19 -26.76 7.95
CA SER A 154 -31.62 -26.97 7.70
C SER A 154 -31.86 -28.31 7.02
N ALA A 155 -31.11 -28.65 5.97
CA ALA A 155 -31.21 -29.95 5.30
C ALA A 155 -30.93 -31.12 6.26
N GLY A 156 -29.89 -31.03 7.10
CA GLY A 156 -29.59 -32.03 8.13
C GLY A 156 -30.71 -32.20 9.15
N SER A 157 -31.31 -31.09 9.63
CA SER A 157 -32.43 -31.15 10.58
C SER A 157 -33.69 -31.79 9.98
N VAL A 158 -33.96 -31.56 8.69
CA VAL A 158 -35.09 -32.16 7.98
C VAL A 158 -34.87 -33.67 7.77
N LEU A 159 -33.66 -34.10 7.41
CA LEU A 159 -33.34 -35.52 7.32
C LEU A 159 -33.43 -36.21 8.68
N LEU A 160 -32.95 -35.57 9.75
CA LEU A 160 -33.04 -36.12 11.10
C LEU A 160 -34.49 -36.25 11.57
N SER A 161 -35.33 -35.24 11.31
CA SER A 161 -36.75 -35.29 11.67
C SER A 161 -37.52 -36.33 10.85
N GLN A 162 -37.13 -36.56 9.59
CA GLN A 162 -37.68 -37.64 8.76
C GLN A 162 -37.31 -39.03 9.31
N VAL A 163 -36.05 -39.27 9.68
CA VAL A 163 -35.60 -40.56 10.24
C VAL A 163 -36.21 -40.82 11.62
N VAL A 164 -36.25 -39.82 12.50
CA VAL A 164 -36.87 -39.94 13.84
C VAL A 164 -38.39 -40.08 13.74
N GLY A 165 -39.02 -39.38 12.80
CA GLY A 165 -40.45 -39.50 12.52
C GLY A 165 -40.85 -40.87 11.97
N GLN A 166 -40.03 -41.46 11.09
CA GLN A 166 -40.23 -42.82 10.58
C GLN A 166 -40.08 -43.88 11.68
N ALA A 167 -39.13 -43.71 12.61
CA ALA A 167 -38.93 -44.65 13.72
C ALA A 167 -40.07 -44.63 14.75
N LYS A 168 -40.74 -43.48 14.95
CA LYS A 168 -41.92 -43.38 15.84
C LYS A 168 -43.21 -43.94 15.25
N GLY A 169 -43.28 -44.15 13.93
CA GLY A 169 -44.44 -44.75 13.26
C GLY A 169 -44.40 -46.29 13.19
N LEU A 170 -43.35 -46.92 13.71
CA LEU A 170 -43.10 -48.37 13.64
C LEU A 170 -43.20 -49.09 15.00
N PHE A 171 -43.64 -48.39 16.06
CA PHE A 171 -43.95 -48.94 17.38
C PHE A 171 -45.38 -48.60 17.80
#